data_AF-A0A9E5KVQ7-F1
#
_entry.id   AF-A0A9E5KVQ7-F1
#
_cell.length_a   1.000
_cell.length_b   1.000
_cell.length_c   1.000
_cell.angle_alpha   90.00
_cell.angle_beta   90.00
_cell.angle_gamma   90.00
#
_symmetry.space_group_name_H-M   'P 1'
#
loop_
_entity.id
_entity.type
_entity.pdbx_description
1 polymer ?
#
loop_
_entity_poly.entity_id
_entity_poly.type
_entity_poly.pdbx_seq_one_letter_code
_entity_poly.pdbx_strand_id
1 'polypeptide(L)'
;MQMFKRIADIFNSHVNSALDKMEDPAKMINLMIAELEDTQTKARSSMAAKKAEQATLQREKSEYVKSAQRWEDRARLAIEKGREDLAREALLAKKQANDQISRVEQQLDNLTSIIASQSTQLAQITDKLKEVKEKQQILIQRACSAKEKKKVAQTLKNSESADLARKFSELESKIERMEADAEMTAYNGTVSTADEFAKMENDSAIESELESLKAAMSKKKEQK
;
A
#
# COMPACT_ATOMS: atom_id res chain seq x y z
N MET A 1 -18.81 6.31 -20.46
CA MET A 1 -19.53 7.19 -19.52
C MET A 1 -20.64 6.50 -18.70
N GLN A 2 -21.17 5.32 -19.08
CA GLN A 2 -22.24 4.65 -18.30
C GLN A 2 -21.78 3.93 -17.01
N MET A 3 -20.56 3.37 -16.98
CA MET A 3 -20.00 2.71 -15.78
C MET A 3 -19.64 3.70 -14.66
N PHE A 4 -19.05 4.85 -15.01
CA PHE A 4 -18.79 5.92 -14.04
C PHE A 4 -20.08 6.59 -13.56
N LYS A 5 -21.12 6.68 -14.40
CA LYS A 5 -22.47 7.03 -13.96
C LYS A 5 -22.98 6.02 -12.95
N ARG A 6 -22.88 4.70 -13.19
CA ARG A 6 -23.22 3.70 -12.17
C ARG A 6 -22.46 3.87 -10.85
N ILE A 7 -21.15 4.11 -10.89
CA ILE A 7 -20.35 4.32 -9.66
C ILE A 7 -20.78 5.62 -8.95
N ALA A 8 -21.01 6.70 -9.70
CA ALA A 8 -21.50 7.97 -9.17
C ALA A 8 -22.97 7.91 -8.72
N ASP A 9 -23.78 7.07 -9.35
CA ASP A 9 -25.19 6.83 -9.04
C ASP A 9 -25.30 5.92 -7.81
N ILE A 10 -24.39 4.96 -7.62
CA ILE A 10 -24.24 4.22 -6.35
C ILE A 10 -23.83 5.21 -5.25
N PHE A 11 -22.87 6.10 -5.52
CA PHE A 11 -22.47 7.13 -4.56
C PHE A 11 -23.62 8.10 -4.22
N ASN A 12 -24.37 8.59 -5.21
CA ASN A 12 -25.45 9.56 -5.03
C ASN A 12 -26.75 8.93 -4.50
N SER A 13 -27.08 7.69 -4.87
CA SER A 13 -28.28 6.99 -4.39
C SER A 13 -28.16 6.59 -2.91
N HIS A 14 -26.93 6.36 -2.43
CA HIS A 14 -26.66 6.09 -1.02
C HIS A 14 -26.47 7.35 -0.16
N VAL A 15 -26.05 8.49 -0.74
CA VAL A 15 -25.90 9.74 0.02
C VAL A 15 -27.25 10.39 0.39
N ASN A 16 -28.30 10.20 -0.41
CA ASN A 16 -29.60 10.85 -0.16
C ASN A 16 -30.61 10.04 0.69
N SER A 17 -30.33 8.77 1.00
CA SER A 17 -31.23 7.91 1.78
C SER A 17 -30.60 7.21 2.99
N ALA A 18 -29.27 7.30 3.17
CA ALA A 18 -28.54 6.63 4.25
C ALA A 18 -27.87 7.59 5.25
N LEU A 19 -28.24 8.88 5.27
CA LEU A 19 -27.72 9.80 6.28
C LEU A 19 -28.26 9.48 7.69
N ASP A 20 -29.49 8.95 7.79
CA ASP A 20 -30.17 8.65 9.06
C ASP A 20 -30.03 7.18 9.53
N LYS A 21 -29.39 6.31 8.72
CA LYS A 21 -29.09 4.89 9.04
C LYS A 21 -27.61 4.53 8.82
N MET A 22 -26.71 5.46 9.14
CA MET A 22 -25.26 5.20 9.20
C MET A 22 -24.94 4.25 10.35
N GLU A 23 -24.99 2.94 10.13
CA GLU A 23 -24.58 1.98 11.17
C GLU A 23 -23.08 1.62 11.10
N ASP A 24 -22.39 1.79 9.95
CA ASP A 24 -20.91 1.69 9.88
C ASP A 24 -20.29 2.25 8.57
N PRO A 25 -19.66 3.44 8.58
CA PRO A 25 -18.92 3.99 7.43
C PRO A 25 -17.82 3.06 6.87
N ALA A 26 -17.25 2.18 7.71
CA ALA A 26 -16.23 1.23 7.27
C ALA A 26 -16.82 0.16 6.33
N LYS A 27 -18.03 -0.33 6.60
CA LYS A 27 -18.70 -1.33 5.74
C LYS A 27 -19.00 -0.78 4.35
N MET A 28 -19.48 0.46 4.25
CA MET A 28 -19.75 1.10 2.96
C MET A 28 -18.50 1.23 2.09
N ILE A 29 -17.37 1.60 2.69
CA ILE A 29 -16.11 1.72 1.95
C ILE A 29 -15.59 0.36 1.52
N ASN A 30 -15.74 -0.67 2.36
CA ASN A 30 -15.37 -2.05 1.99
C ASN A 30 -16.19 -2.54 0.79
N LEU A 31 -17.49 -2.27 0.76
CA LEU A 31 -18.35 -2.60 -0.39
C LEU A 31 -17.90 -1.87 -1.65
N MET A 32 -17.58 -0.58 -1.54
CA MET A 32 -17.11 0.21 -2.68
C MET A 32 -15.75 -0.29 -3.21
N ILE A 33 -14.84 -0.70 -2.33
CA ILE A 33 -13.57 -1.32 -2.73
C ILE A 33 -13.84 -2.63 -3.48
N ALA A 34 -14.71 -3.49 -2.95
CA ALA A 34 -15.04 -4.77 -3.57
C ALA A 34 -15.68 -4.59 -4.96
N GLU A 35 -16.59 -3.62 -5.13
CA GLU A 35 -17.20 -3.31 -6.42
C GLU A 35 -16.19 -2.75 -7.44
N LEU A 36 -15.26 -1.89 -6.99
CA LEU A 36 -14.19 -1.38 -7.84
C LEU A 36 -13.20 -2.48 -8.24
N GLU A 37 -12.88 -3.42 -7.35
CA GLU A 37 -12.02 -4.57 -7.61
C GLU A 37 -12.66 -5.56 -8.60
N ASP A 38 -13.95 -5.87 -8.44
CA ASP A 38 -14.72 -6.68 -9.38
C ASP A 38 -14.79 -6.00 -10.76
N THR A 39 -15.06 -4.69 -10.78
CA THR A 39 -15.09 -3.90 -12.01
C THR A 39 -13.72 -3.88 -12.70
N GLN A 40 -12.63 -3.71 -11.95
CA GLN A 40 -11.27 -3.78 -12.48
C GLN A 40 -10.98 -5.15 -13.10
N THR A 41 -11.40 -6.22 -12.43
CA THR A 41 -11.21 -7.60 -12.92
C THR A 41 -11.99 -7.86 -14.21
N LYS A 42 -13.26 -7.43 -14.27
CA LYS A 42 -14.10 -7.51 -15.48
C LYS A 42 -13.54 -6.68 -16.64
N ALA A 43 -13.03 -5.49 -16.34
CA ALA A 43 -12.38 -4.65 -17.35
C ALA A 43 -11.10 -5.30 -17.90
N ARG A 44 -10.28 -5.92 -17.02
CA ARG A 44 -9.08 -6.67 -17.41
C ARG A 44 -9.41 -7.86 -18.30
N SER A 45 -10.41 -8.66 -17.94
CA SER A 45 -10.80 -9.84 -18.72
C SER A 45 -11.37 -9.44 -20.09
N SER A 46 -12.22 -8.41 -20.14
CA SER A 46 -12.70 -7.84 -21.40
C SER A 46 -11.56 -7.34 -22.30
N MET A 47 -10.59 -6.60 -21.73
CA MET A 47 -9.43 -6.11 -22.47
C MET A 47 -8.54 -7.26 -22.95
N ALA A 48 -8.37 -8.31 -22.15
CA ALA A 48 -7.62 -9.50 -22.54
C ALA A 48 -8.28 -10.23 -23.73
N ALA A 49 -9.60 -10.37 -23.71
CA ALA A 49 -10.35 -10.94 -24.83
C ALA A 49 -10.16 -10.11 -26.12
N LYS A 50 -10.16 -8.77 -26.01
CA LYS A 50 -9.92 -7.88 -27.16
C LYS A 50 -8.48 -7.98 -27.69
N LYS A 51 -7.49 -8.13 -26.80
CA LYS A 51 -6.09 -8.41 -27.22
C LYS A 51 -5.94 -9.76 -27.91
N ALA A 52 -6.66 -10.79 -27.46
CA ALA A 52 -6.68 -12.09 -28.11
C ALA A 52 -7.31 -12.05 -29.51
N GLU A 53 -8.40 -11.28 -29.66
CA GLU A 53 -9.02 -10.98 -30.95
C GLU A 53 -8.02 -10.24 -31.88
N GLN A 54 -7.29 -9.25 -31.35
CA GLN A 54 -6.26 -8.52 -32.10
C GLN A 54 -5.14 -9.45 -32.59
N ALA A 55 -4.66 -10.35 -31.73
CA ALA A 55 -3.63 -11.32 -32.10
C ALA A 55 -4.12 -12.30 -33.19
N THR A 56 -5.40 -12.68 -33.14
CA THR A 56 -6.03 -13.52 -34.18
C THR A 56 -6.06 -12.79 -35.52
N LEU A 57 -6.53 -11.55 -35.56
CA LEU A 57 -6.57 -10.73 -36.77
C LEU A 57 -5.17 -10.43 -37.32
N GLN A 58 -4.17 -10.24 -36.46
CA GLN A 58 -2.77 -10.08 -36.91
C GLN A 58 -2.23 -11.34 -37.60
N ARG A 59 -2.56 -12.53 -37.09
CA ARG A 59 -2.20 -13.80 -37.74
C ARG A 59 -2.92 -13.94 -39.08
N GLU A 60 -4.21 -13.64 -39.13
CA GLU A 60 -4.99 -13.68 -40.37
C GLU A 60 -4.41 -12.72 -41.44
N LYS A 61 -4.09 -11.49 -41.05
CA LYS A 61 -3.38 -10.53 -41.92
C LYS A 61 -2.08 -11.12 -42.46
N SER A 62 -1.27 -11.75 -41.61
CA SER A 62 0.00 -12.38 -42.02
C SER A 62 -0.23 -13.46 -43.09
N GLU A 63 -1.29 -14.26 -42.96
CA GLU A 63 -1.62 -15.29 -43.95
C GLU A 63 -2.06 -14.69 -45.29
N TYR A 64 -2.85 -13.62 -45.29
CA TYR A 64 -3.18 -12.91 -46.54
C TYR A 64 -1.96 -12.26 -47.18
N VAL A 65 -1.05 -11.66 -46.39
CA VAL A 65 0.22 -11.10 -46.91
C VAL A 65 1.05 -12.19 -47.58
N LYS A 66 1.22 -13.35 -46.94
CA LYS A 66 1.90 -14.50 -47.56
C LYS A 66 1.19 -14.95 -48.83
N SER A 67 -0.15 -14.95 -48.85
CA SER A 67 -0.92 -15.30 -50.03
C SER A 67 -0.70 -14.33 -51.18
N ALA A 68 -0.72 -13.02 -50.91
CA ALA A 68 -0.44 -11.98 -51.90
C ALA A 68 0.96 -12.13 -52.50
N GLN A 69 1.97 -12.43 -51.66
CA GLN A 69 3.34 -12.69 -52.12
C GLN A 69 3.41 -13.94 -53.02
N ARG A 70 2.78 -15.05 -52.62
CA ARG A 70 2.74 -16.27 -53.46
C ARG A 70 2.12 -16.02 -54.83
N TRP A 71 1.06 -15.21 -54.88
CA TRP A 71 0.43 -14.85 -56.16
C TRP A 71 1.29 -13.90 -57.00
N GLU A 72 2.05 -13.02 -56.37
CA GLU A 72 3.06 -12.21 -57.07
C GLU A 72 4.16 -13.07 -57.71
N ASP A 73 4.71 -14.02 -56.96
CA ASP A 73 5.77 -14.90 -57.45
C ASP A 73 5.27 -15.77 -58.61
N ARG A 74 4.02 -16.25 -58.51
CA ARG A 74 3.34 -16.98 -59.60
C ARG A 74 3.12 -16.11 -60.84
N ALA A 75 2.72 -14.86 -60.66
CA ALA A 75 2.56 -13.92 -61.77
C ALA A 75 3.90 -13.68 -62.48
N ARG A 76 4.99 -13.49 -61.71
CA ARG A 76 6.34 -13.32 -62.25
C ARG A 76 6.79 -14.55 -63.07
N LEU A 77 6.61 -15.75 -62.52
CA LEU A 77 6.93 -17.01 -63.21
C LEU A 77 6.11 -17.19 -64.50
N ALA A 78 4.84 -16.78 -64.49
CA ALA A 78 3.99 -16.86 -65.67
C ALA A 78 4.47 -15.92 -66.80
N ILE A 79 4.90 -14.70 -66.43
CA ILE A 79 5.50 -13.73 -67.37
C ILE A 79 6.80 -14.27 -67.95
N GLU A 80 7.70 -14.82 -67.12
CA GLU A 80 8.96 -15.43 -67.57
C GLU A 80 8.73 -16.56 -68.59
N LYS A 81 7.62 -17.28 -68.46
CA LYS A 81 7.21 -18.36 -69.36
C LYS A 81 6.35 -17.89 -70.55
N GLY A 82 6.16 -16.58 -70.73
CA GLY A 82 5.36 -16.00 -71.81
C GLY A 82 3.85 -16.28 -71.70
N ARG A 83 3.36 -16.68 -70.52
CA ARG A 83 1.93 -16.98 -70.28
C ARG A 83 1.25 -15.80 -69.58
N GLU A 84 0.95 -14.77 -70.38
CA GLU A 84 0.31 -13.53 -69.90
C GLU A 84 -1.10 -13.74 -69.31
N ASP A 85 -1.83 -14.72 -69.83
CA ASP A 85 -3.15 -15.14 -69.35
C ASP A 85 -3.09 -15.55 -67.86
N LEU A 86 -2.17 -16.47 -67.53
CA LEU A 86 -1.97 -16.91 -66.15
C LEU A 86 -1.38 -15.81 -65.26
N ALA A 87 -0.56 -14.92 -65.82
CA ALA A 87 -0.05 -13.77 -65.08
C ALA A 87 -1.17 -12.82 -64.66
N ARG A 88 -2.15 -12.55 -65.56
CA ARG A 88 -3.32 -11.72 -65.23
C ARG A 88 -4.18 -12.37 -64.16
N GLU A 89 -4.43 -13.67 -64.23
CA GLU A 89 -5.19 -14.39 -63.20
C GLU A 89 -4.50 -14.35 -61.83
N ALA A 90 -3.18 -14.58 -61.79
CA ALA A 90 -2.40 -14.50 -60.55
C ALA A 90 -2.42 -13.08 -59.95
N LEU A 91 -2.32 -12.04 -60.78
CA LEU A 91 -2.45 -10.65 -60.31
C LEU A 91 -3.85 -10.32 -59.79
N LEU A 92 -4.90 -10.89 -60.38
CA LEU A 92 -6.27 -10.73 -59.88
C LEU A 92 -6.44 -11.39 -58.51
N ALA A 93 -5.88 -12.58 -58.31
CA ALA A 93 -5.86 -13.25 -57.01
C ALA A 93 -5.03 -12.48 -55.96
N LYS A 94 -3.88 -11.89 -56.37
CA LYS A 94 -3.10 -10.98 -55.52
C LYS A 94 -3.93 -9.76 -55.10
N LYS A 95 -4.66 -9.14 -56.02
CA LYS A 95 -5.53 -7.99 -55.73
C LYS A 95 -6.59 -8.37 -54.69
N GLN A 96 -7.25 -9.51 -54.84
CA GLN A 96 -8.24 -10.00 -53.86
C GLN A 96 -7.61 -10.21 -52.47
N ALA A 97 -6.40 -10.77 -52.40
CA ALA A 97 -5.68 -10.91 -51.14
C ALA A 97 -5.35 -9.54 -50.51
N ASN A 98 -4.92 -8.56 -51.31
CA ASN A 98 -4.69 -7.19 -50.84
C ASN A 98 -5.97 -6.52 -50.33
N ASP A 99 -7.10 -6.73 -50.99
CA ASP A 99 -8.40 -6.22 -50.52
C ASP A 99 -8.76 -6.81 -49.14
N GLN A 100 -8.46 -8.09 -48.89
CA GLN A 100 -8.65 -8.68 -47.56
C GLN A 100 -7.67 -8.10 -46.52
N ILE A 101 -6.41 -7.87 -46.89
CA ILE A 101 -5.43 -7.22 -46.01
C ILE A 101 -5.95 -5.87 -45.54
N SER A 102 -6.42 -5.02 -46.47
CA SER A 102 -6.96 -3.70 -46.12
C SER A 102 -8.19 -3.76 -45.22
N ARG A 103 -9.07 -4.76 -45.39
CA ARG A 103 -10.22 -4.98 -44.49
C ARG A 103 -9.78 -5.36 -43.08
N VAL A 104 -8.84 -6.30 -42.95
CA VAL A 104 -8.31 -6.73 -41.65
C VAL A 104 -7.54 -5.60 -40.98
N GLU A 105 -6.83 -4.76 -41.73
CA GLU A 105 -6.16 -3.56 -41.21
C GLU A 105 -7.14 -2.58 -40.57
N GLN A 106 -8.25 -2.27 -41.26
CA GLN A 106 -9.30 -1.41 -40.70
C GLN A 106 -9.88 -1.97 -39.40
N GLN A 107 -10.08 -3.29 -39.33
CA GLN A 107 -10.54 -3.96 -38.11
C GLN A 107 -9.50 -3.86 -36.98
N LEU A 108 -8.22 -4.05 -37.29
CA LEU A 108 -7.12 -3.92 -36.34
C LEU A 108 -6.99 -2.49 -35.80
N ASP A 109 -7.15 -1.48 -36.64
CA ASP A 109 -7.10 -0.08 -36.23
C ASP A 109 -8.24 0.27 -35.26
N ASN A 110 -9.46 -0.14 -35.60
CA ASN A 110 -10.63 0.00 -34.74
C ASN A 110 -10.43 -0.69 -33.38
N LEU A 111 -9.93 -1.93 -33.40
CA LEU A 111 -9.70 -2.71 -32.19
C LEU A 111 -8.58 -2.11 -31.33
N THR A 112 -7.53 -1.57 -31.95
CA THR A 112 -6.43 -0.88 -31.27
C THR A 112 -6.93 0.36 -30.53
N SER A 113 -7.81 1.15 -31.18
CA SER A 113 -8.46 2.30 -30.55
C SER A 113 -9.33 1.89 -29.34
N ILE A 114 -10.10 0.80 -29.47
CA ILE A 114 -10.90 0.25 -28.36
C ILE A 114 -10.01 -0.17 -27.19
N ILE A 115 -8.92 -0.91 -27.46
CA ILE A 115 -7.98 -1.36 -26.43
C ILE A 115 -7.32 -0.16 -25.73
N ALA A 116 -6.94 0.88 -26.48
CA ALA A 116 -6.38 2.10 -25.91
C ALA A 116 -7.38 2.79 -24.97
N SER A 117 -8.64 2.94 -25.39
CA SER A 117 -9.70 3.51 -24.55
C SER A 117 -9.94 2.69 -23.28
N GLN A 118 -10.00 1.35 -23.39
CA GLN A 118 -10.15 0.45 -22.25
C GLN A 118 -8.97 0.54 -21.28
N SER A 119 -7.74 0.69 -21.80
CA SER A 119 -6.54 0.89 -20.99
C SER A 119 -6.63 2.17 -20.14
N THR A 120 -7.07 3.28 -20.75
CA THR A 120 -7.29 4.54 -20.03
C THR A 120 -8.36 4.40 -18.95
N GLN A 121 -9.49 3.73 -19.24
CA GLN A 121 -10.55 3.49 -18.26
C GLN A 121 -10.05 2.63 -17.09
N LEU A 122 -9.22 1.63 -17.37
CA LEU A 122 -8.65 0.75 -16.36
C LEU A 122 -7.64 1.48 -15.46
N ALA A 123 -6.85 2.41 -16.02
CA ALA A 123 -6.01 3.30 -15.23
C ALA A 123 -6.85 4.16 -14.27
N GLN A 124 -7.93 4.78 -14.76
CA GLN A 124 -8.84 5.57 -13.94
C GLN A 124 -9.49 4.76 -12.80
N ILE A 125 -9.91 3.51 -13.07
CA ILE A 125 -10.44 2.61 -12.03
C ILE A 125 -9.37 2.31 -10.98
N THR A 126 -8.12 2.10 -11.42
CA THR A 126 -6.99 1.80 -10.53
C THR A 126 -6.66 2.99 -9.64
N ASP A 127 -6.60 4.20 -10.20
CA ASP A 127 -6.38 5.43 -9.45
C ASP A 127 -7.50 5.68 -8.44
N LYS A 128 -8.76 5.46 -8.85
CA LYS A 128 -9.90 5.63 -7.95
C LYS A 128 -9.88 4.62 -6.81
N LEU A 129 -9.57 3.36 -7.09
CA LEU A 129 -9.43 2.32 -6.09
C LEU A 129 -8.35 2.67 -5.06
N LYS A 130 -7.22 3.25 -5.51
CA LYS A 130 -6.18 3.78 -4.61
C LYS A 130 -6.71 4.90 -3.70
N GLU A 131 -7.37 5.91 -4.28
CA GLU A 131 -7.97 7.02 -3.53
C GLU A 131 -8.97 6.53 -2.48
N VAL A 132 -9.79 5.52 -2.83
CA VAL A 132 -10.78 4.94 -1.92
C VAL A 132 -10.12 4.18 -0.78
N LYS A 133 -9.06 3.40 -1.05
CA LYS A 133 -8.29 2.70 -0.01
C LYS A 133 -7.59 3.68 0.95
N GLU A 134 -7.07 4.78 0.45
CA GLU A 134 -6.51 5.85 1.30
C GLU A 134 -7.59 6.47 2.21
N LYS A 135 -8.77 6.77 1.65
CA LYS A 135 -9.91 7.27 2.44
C LYS A 135 -10.39 6.27 3.49
N GLN A 136 -10.41 4.98 3.17
CA GLN A 136 -10.72 3.91 4.11
C GLN A 136 -9.79 3.95 5.33
N GLN A 137 -8.48 4.04 5.11
CA GLN A 137 -7.49 4.09 6.19
C GLN A 137 -7.69 5.31 7.08
N ILE A 138 -7.89 6.48 6.49
CA ILE A 138 -8.15 7.73 7.24
C ILE A 138 -9.43 7.58 8.10
N LEU A 139 -10.49 6.99 7.55
CA LEU A 139 -11.75 6.84 8.26
C LEU A 139 -11.68 5.79 9.37
N ILE A 140 -10.95 4.69 9.17
CA ILE A 140 -10.67 3.71 10.23
C ILE A 140 -9.88 4.37 11.38
N GLN A 141 -8.83 5.14 11.06
CA GLN A 141 -8.06 5.87 12.08
C GLN A 141 -8.94 6.85 12.87
N ARG A 142 -9.76 7.64 12.18
CA ARG A 142 -10.72 8.57 12.81
C ARG A 142 -11.73 7.85 13.68
N ALA A 143 -12.26 6.71 13.22
CA ALA A 143 -13.20 5.90 13.97
C ALA A 143 -12.55 5.32 15.25
N CYS A 144 -11.30 4.84 15.17
CA CYS A 144 -10.53 4.39 16.34
C CYS A 144 -10.33 5.53 17.35
N SER A 145 -9.84 6.69 16.90
CA SER A 145 -9.64 7.86 17.79
C SER A 145 -10.96 8.36 18.39
N ALA A 146 -12.06 8.35 17.64
CA ALA A 146 -13.38 8.72 18.15
C ALA A 146 -13.89 7.72 19.20
N LYS A 147 -13.67 6.41 18.98
CA LYS A 147 -14.01 5.35 19.95
C LYS A 147 -13.18 5.46 21.22
N GLU A 148 -11.89 5.74 21.11
CA GLU A 148 -11.00 6.02 22.26
C GLU A 148 -11.46 7.24 23.03
N LYS A 149 -11.71 8.37 22.36
CA LYS A 149 -12.25 9.59 22.99
C LYS A 149 -13.58 9.32 23.70
N LYS A 150 -14.49 8.56 23.07
CA LYS A 150 -15.77 8.17 23.67
C LYS A 150 -15.55 7.27 24.90
N LYS A 151 -14.62 6.31 24.83
CA LYS A 151 -14.28 5.44 25.96
C LYS A 151 -13.71 6.24 27.12
N VAL A 152 -12.78 7.16 26.86
CA VAL A 152 -12.20 8.08 27.86
C VAL A 152 -13.28 8.96 28.48
N ALA A 153 -14.16 9.56 27.66
CA ALA A 153 -15.27 10.39 28.13
C ALA A 153 -16.30 9.57 28.94
N GLN A 154 -16.60 8.32 28.54
CA GLN A 154 -17.46 7.42 29.30
C GLN A 154 -16.81 6.98 30.61
N THR A 155 -15.51 6.66 30.62
CA THR A 155 -14.80 6.38 31.87
C THR A 155 -14.82 7.60 32.77
N LEU A 156 -14.57 8.80 32.26
CA LEU A 156 -14.58 10.04 33.04
C LEU A 156 -15.99 10.35 33.59
N LYS A 157 -17.04 10.17 32.77
CA LYS A 157 -18.44 10.33 33.18
C LYS A 157 -18.89 9.27 34.20
N ASN A 158 -18.45 8.02 34.03
CA ASN A 158 -18.67 6.95 35.00
C ASN A 158 -17.80 7.12 36.25
N SER A 159 -16.82 8.03 36.21
CA SER A 159 -15.96 8.40 37.34
C SER A 159 -16.48 9.62 38.09
N GLU A 160 -17.69 10.12 37.81
CA GLU A 160 -18.25 11.23 38.59
C GLU A 160 -18.49 10.80 40.07
N SER A 161 -17.64 11.40 40.90
CA SER A 161 -17.71 11.72 42.33
C SER A 161 -17.45 10.66 43.40
N ALA A 162 -17.81 9.38 43.25
CA ALA A 162 -17.58 8.40 44.33
C ALA A 162 -16.36 7.48 44.11
N ASP A 163 -16.07 7.14 42.85
CA ASP A 163 -15.10 6.09 42.51
C ASP A 163 -13.68 6.64 42.33
N LEU A 164 -13.53 7.91 41.92
CA LEU A 164 -12.23 8.59 41.88
C LEU A 164 -11.68 8.87 43.27
N ALA A 165 -12.51 9.29 44.22
CA ALA A 165 -12.10 9.50 45.61
C ALA A 165 -11.69 8.19 46.30
N ARG A 166 -12.40 7.08 46.02
CA ARG A 166 -12.03 5.75 46.50
C ARG A 166 -10.71 5.26 45.89
N LYS A 167 -10.54 5.38 44.57
CA LYS A 167 -9.31 4.98 43.90
C LYS A 167 -8.12 5.87 44.25
N PHE A 168 -8.34 7.16 44.53
CA PHE A 168 -7.32 8.04 45.08
C PHE A 168 -6.95 7.62 46.51
N SER A 169 -7.93 7.37 47.38
CA SER A 169 -7.68 6.92 48.76
C SER A 169 -7.01 5.53 48.81
N GLU A 170 -7.32 4.62 47.88
CA GLU A 170 -6.63 3.34 47.72
C GLU A 170 -5.19 3.51 47.21
N LEU A 171 -4.94 4.45 46.28
CA LEU A 171 -3.59 4.79 45.82
C LEU A 171 -2.78 5.45 46.94
N GLU A 172 -3.38 6.36 47.69
CA GLU A 172 -2.77 7.07 48.82
C GLU A 172 -2.41 6.09 49.95
N SER A 173 -3.32 5.19 50.34
CA SER A 173 -3.02 4.13 51.32
C SER A 173 -1.97 3.14 50.83
N LYS A 174 -1.90 2.88 49.52
CA LYS A 174 -0.87 2.01 48.93
C LYS A 174 0.49 2.70 48.87
N ILE A 175 0.52 4.02 48.62
CA ILE A 175 1.74 4.83 48.69
C ILE A 175 2.20 4.94 50.14
N GLU A 176 1.32 5.24 51.11
CA GLU A 176 1.66 5.22 52.54
C GLU A 176 2.22 3.88 53.00
N ARG A 177 1.66 2.75 52.54
CA ARG A 177 2.22 1.42 52.86
C ARG A 177 3.57 1.17 52.20
N MET A 178 3.78 1.62 50.96
CA MET A 178 5.09 1.51 50.31
C MET A 178 6.12 2.44 50.95
N GLU A 179 5.71 3.62 51.41
CA GLU A 179 6.57 4.55 52.15
C GLU A 179 6.88 4.01 53.54
N ALA A 180 5.91 3.46 54.25
CA ALA A 180 6.12 2.77 55.52
C ALA A 180 6.98 1.51 55.37
N ASP A 181 6.79 0.72 54.31
CA ASP A 181 7.65 -0.43 53.98
C ASP A 181 9.06 0.06 53.59
N ALA A 182 9.19 1.16 52.84
CA ALA A 182 10.48 1.73 52.49
C ALA A 182 11.21 2.31 53.71
N GLU A 183 10.50 2.94 54.64
CA GLU A 183 11.02 3.40 55.94
C GLU A 183 11.39 2.22 56.85
N MET A 184 10.60 1.14 56.84
CA MET A 184 10.91 -0.09 57.58
C MET A 184 12.07 -0.87 56.95
N THR A 185 12.23 -0.81 55.63
CA THR A 185 13.39 -1.38 54.90
C THR A 185 14.64 -0.51 55.08
N ALA A 186 14.49 0.82 55.24
CA ALA A 186 15.56 1.71 55.65
C ALA A 186 15.97 1.50 57.12
N TYR A 187 15.04 1.07 57.99
CA TYR A 187 15.33 0.71 59.38
C TYR A 187 15.90 -0.71 59.53
N ASN A 188 15.52 -1.66 58.66
CA ASN A 188 16.05 -3.04 58.64
C ASN A 188 17.23 -3.26 57.66
N GLY A 189 17.67 -2.22 56.96
CA GLY A 189 18.85 -2.23 56.09
C GLY A 189 20.15 -2.01 56.87
N THR A 190 20.41 -2.80 57.91
CA THR A 190 21.74 -2.85 58.53
C THR A 190 22.74 -3.47 57.56
N VAL A 191 23.56 -2.59 56.97
CA VAL A 191 24.97 -2.79 56.56
C VAL A 191 25.24 -4.03 55.71
N SER A 192 25.17 -3.88 54.39
CA SER A 192 25.77 -4.85 53.46
C SER A 192 27.28 -4.64 53.40
N THR A 193 28.04 -5.69 53.71
CA THR A 193 29.52 -5.76 53.71
C THR A 193 30.17 -5.36 52.38
N ALA A 194 29.42 -5.25 51.29
CA ALA A 194 29.93 -4.80 50.00
C ALA A 194 30.26 -3.29 49.95
N ASP A 195 29.56 -2.47 50.74
CA ASP A 195 29.80 -1.02 50.81
C ASP A 195 31.00 -0.65 51.72
N GLU A 196 31.43 -1.55 52.63
CA GLU A 196 32.64 -1.35 53.44
C GLU A 196 33.93 -1.59 52.63
N PHE A 197 33.95 -2.56 51.71
CA PHE A 197 35.12 -2.82 50.86
C PHE A 197 35.37 -1.71 49.82
N ALA A 198 34.30 -1.14 49.24
CA ALA A 198 34.42 -0.05 48.26
C ALA A 198 34.94 1.26 48.88
N LYS A 199 34.72 1.48 50.18
CA LYS A 199 35.30 2.60 50.93
C LYS A 199 36.76 2.34 51.33
N MET A 200 37.12 1.10 51.68
CA MET A 200 38.51 0.74 51.99
C MET A 200 39.45 0.79 50.76
N GLU A 201 38.99 0.41 49.56
CA GLU A 201 39.80 0.53 48.33
C GLU A 201 40.03 1.99 47.92
N ASN A 202 39.04 2.87 48.14
CA ASN A 202 39.20 4.30 47.85
C ASN A 202 40.17 4.99 48.82
N ASP A 203 40.13 4.64 50.11
CA ASP A 203 41.05 5.21 51.10
C ASP A 203 42.50 4.75 50.87
N SER A 204 42.71 3.49 50.43
CA SER A 204 44.04 2.96 50.10
C SER A 204 44.71 3.64 48.90
N ALA A 205 43.93 4.00 47.88
CA ALA A 205 44.46 4.66 46.68
C ALA A 205 44.80 6.14 46.96
N ILE A 206 43.98 6.82 47.77
CA ILE A 206 44.17 8.22 48.15
C ILE A 206 45.37 8.38 49.11
N GLU A 207 45.57 7.45 50.05
CA GLU A 207 46.72 7.52 50.98
C GLU A 207 48.06 7.28 50.25
N SER A 208 48.10 6.42 49.21
CA SER A 208 49.28 6.19 48.37
C SER A 208 49.67 7.42 47.53
N GLU A 209 48.69 8.12 46.95
CA GLU A 209 48.96 9.39 46.27
C GLU A 209 49.46 10.47 47.24
N LEU A 210 48.95 10.51 48.48
CA LEU A 210 49.33 11.49 49.49
C LEU A 210 50.75 11.25 50.05
N GLU A 211 51.19 10.00 50.20
CA GLU A 211 52.58 9.65 50.52
C GLU A 211 53.55 10.02 49.40
N SER A 212 53.16 9.78 48.13
CA SER A 212 53.99 10.14 46.98
C SER A 212 54.21 11.67 46.86
N LEU A 213 53.18 12.46 47.16
CA LEU A 213 53.23 13.92 47.23
C LEU A 213 54.09 14.44 48.39
N LYS A 214 54.02 13.80 49.58
CA LYS A 214 54.88 14.13 50.72
C LYS A 214 56.36 13.82 50.45
N ALA A 215 56.66 12.68 49.83
CA ALA A 215 58.03 12.31 49.47
C ALA A 215 58.65 13.26 48.42
N ALA A 216 57.85 13.70 47.43
CA ALA A 216 58.27 14.71 46.45
C ALA A 216 58.52 16.09 47.09
N MET A 217 57.75 16.46 48.11
CA MET A 217 57.89 17.74 48.82
C MET A 217 59.09 17.76 49.79
N SER A 218 59.45 16.63 50.40
CA SER A 218 60.64 16.53 51.26
C SER A 218 61.95 16.58 50.47
N LYS A 219 62.04 15.92 49.30
CA LYS A 219 63.23 16.01 48.41
C LYS A 219 63.49 17.43 47.91
N LYS A 220 62.47 18.28 47.82
CA LYS A 220 62.60 19.69 47.40
C LYS A 220 63.12 20.62 48.51
N LYS A 221 63.22 20.13 49.75
CA LYS A 221 63.62 20.90 50.93
C LYS A 221 65.08 20.64 51.39
N GLU A 222 65.75 19.61 50.86
CA GLU A 222 67.17 19.29 51.15
C GLU A 222 68.16 19.74 50.04
N GLN A 223 67.69 20.38 48.97
CA GLN A 223 68.55 20.99 47.94
C GLN A 223 68.49 22.54 47.96
N LYS A 224 68.45 23.13 49.15
CA LYS A 224 68.67 24.57 49.32
C LYS A 224 69.51 24.85 50.54
#